data_AF-A0A8H4XQV8-F1
#
_entry.id   AF-A0A8H4XQV8-F1
#
_cell.length_a   1.000
_cell.length_b   1.000
_cell.length_c   1.000
_cell.angle_alpha   90.00
_cell.angle_beta   90.00
_cell.angle_gamma   90.00
#
_symmetry.space_group_name_H-M   'P 1'
#
loop_
_entity.id
_entity.type
_entity.pdbx_description
1 polymer ?
#
loop_
_entity_poly.entity_id
_entity_poly.type
_entity_poly.pdbx_seq_one_letter_code
_entity_poly.pdbx_strand_id
1 'polypeptide(L)'
;MAYQYHDIQTVDTTTFPFILEHNVTVPLGNGGVIRCNVYKPKATLTGTRFPVLMTYGPYGKDVPYKQYVELSIASVSSANPVEQKIQRDELFRSGSSASNRAFGVGDSNASVLDKPW
;
A
#
# COMPACT_ATOMS: atom_id res chain seq x y z
N MET A 1 -21.06 -28.63 17.99
CA MET A 1 -21.82 -28.76 16.73
C MET A 1 -20.83 -28.52 15.59
N ALA A 2 -20.72 -29.44 14.64
CA ALA A 2 -19.86 -29.23 13.48
C ALA A 2 -20.55 -28.24 12.53
N TYR A 3 -19.92 -27.09 12.29
CA TYR A 3 -20.41 -26.18 11.26
C TYR A 3 -20.16 -26.80 9.89
N GLN A 4 -21.21 -26.92 9.07
CA GLN A 4 -21.10 -27.42 7.70
C GLN A 4 -20.70 -26.24 6.81
N TYR A 5 -19.47 -26.27 6.30
CA TYR A 5 -18.97 -25.26 5.37
C TYR A 5 -18.87 -25.83 3.96
N HIS A 6 -19.20 -25.00 2.96
CA HIS A 6 -19.00 -25.36 1.57
C HIS A 6 -17.54 -25.19 1.19
N ASP A 7 -16.99 -26.21 0.54
CA ASP A 7 -15.71 -26.07 -0.14
C ASP A 7 -15.90 -25.17 -1.37
N ILE A 8 -15.04 -24.17 -1.50
CA ILE A 8 -15.05 -23.21 -2.62
C ILE A 8 -13.65 -23.12 -3.25
N GLN A 9 -12.80 -24.11 -2.99
CA GLN A 9 -11.45 -24.15 -3.51
C GLN A 9 -11.47 -24.19 -5.04
N THR A 10 -10.61 -23.39 -5.66
CA THR A 10 -10.34 -23.48 -7.10
C THR A 10 -8.84 -23.63 -7.32
N VAL A 11 -8.45 -24.36 -8.37
CA VAL A 11 -7.05 -24.64 -8.68
C VAL A 11 -6.76 -24.25 -10.12
N ASP A 12 -5.77 -23.39 -10.30
CA ASP A 12 -5.25 -22.98 -11.60
C ASP A 12 -3.80 -23.46 -11.75
N THR A 13 -3.56 -24.26 -12.78
CA THR A 13 -2.25 -24.82 -13.13
C THR A 13 -1.72 -24.31 -14.48
N THR A 14 -2.54 -23.57 -15.22
CA THR A 14 -2.32 -23.27 -16.65
C THR A 14 -2.04 -21.80 -16.89
N THR A 15 -2.71 -20.88 -16.19
CA THR A 15 -2.60 -19.43 -16.44
C THR A 15 -1.24 -18.88 -16.02
N PHE A 16 -0.64 -19.46 -14.98
CA PHE A 16 0.57 -18.93 -14.35
C PHE A 16 1.76 -19.91 -14.46
N PRO A 17 3.00 -19.40 -14.31
CA PRO A 17 4.19 -20.26 -14.22
C PRO A 17 4.26 -21.08 -12.92
N PHE A 18 3.32 -20.88 -12.00
CA PHE A 18 3.13 -21.62 -10.75
C PHE A 18 1.69 -22.16 -10.67
N ILE A 19 1.43 -22.96 -9.65
CA ILE A 19 0.10 -23.47 -9.32
C ILE A 19 -0.52 -22.54 -8.29
N LEU A 20 -1.73 -22.09 -8.58
CA LEU A 20 -2.50 -21.21 -7.73
C LEU A 20 -3.72 -21.94 -7.22
N GLU A 21 -3.80 -22.13 -5.92
CA GLU A 21 -4.98 -22.68 -5.25
C GLU A 21 -5.66 -21.55 -4.48
N HIS A 22 -6.87 -21.17 -4.91
CA HIS A 22 -7.65 -20.16 -4.24
C HIS A 22 -8.58 -20.79 -3.21
N ASN A 23 -8.82 -20.06 -2.11
CA ASN A 23 -9.84 -20.39 -1.10
C ASN A 23 -9.69 -21.77 -0.45
N VAL A 24 -8.46 -22.27 -0.34
CA VAL A 24 -8.14 -23.50 0.38
C VAL A 24 -8.66 -23.39 1.81
N THR A 25 -9.38 -24.43 2.25
CA THR A 25 -10.02 -24.46 3.57
C THR A 25 -9.06 -25.04 4.61
N VAL A 26 -8.76 -24.27 5.65
CA VAL A 26 -7.96 -24.70 6.80
C VAL A 26 -8.88 -24.78 8.02
N PRO A 27 -9.20 -25.99 8.52
CA PRO A 27 -10.04 -26.15 9.71
C PRO A 27 -9.27 -25.77 10.97
N LEU A 28 -9.96 -25.08 11.89
CA LEU A 28 -9.46 -24.74 13.21
C LEU A 28 -10.01 -25.69 14.27
N GLY A 29 -9.28 -25.87 15.37
CA GLY A 29 -9.70 -26.73 16.48
C GLY A 29 -11.00 -26.28 17.19
N ASN A 30 -11.41 -25.02 17.00
CA ASN A 30 -12.65 -24.47 17.54
C ASN A 30 -13.87 -24.65 16.61
N GLY A 31 -13.71 -25.36 15.50
CA GLY A 31 -14.77 -25.57 14.51
C GLY A 31 -14.95 -24.42 13.52
N GLY A 32 -14.15 -23.35 13.60
CA GLY A 32 -14.07 -22.33 12.56
C GLY A 32 -13.21 -22.75 11.36
N VAL A 33 -13.22 -21.95 10.31
CA VAL A 33 -12.40 -22.14 9.10
C VAL A 33 -11.65 -20.88 8.73
N ILE A 34 -10.39 -21.04 8.32
CA ILE A 34 -9.61 -19.99 7.65
C ILE A 34 -9.53 -20.34 6.17
N ARG A 35 -9.65 -19.32 5.32
CA ARG A 35 -9.41 -19.46 3.87
C ARG A 35 -8.08 -18.84 3.52
N CYS A 36 -7.27 -19.57 2.77
CA CYS A 36 -5.99 -19.07 2.25
C CYS A 36 -5.86 -19.35 0.75
N ASN A 37 -4.98 -18.57 0.10
CA ASN A 37 -4.52 -18.87 -1.24
C ASN A 37 -3.13 -19.51 -1.12
N VAL A 38 -2.84 -20.52 -1.93
CA VAL A 38 -1.57 -21.23 -1.92
C VAL A 38 -0.92 -21.10 -3.29
N TYR A 39 0.32 -20.62 -3.29
CA TYR A 39 1.14 -20.41 -4.48
C TYR A 39 2.28 -21.42 -4.45
N LYS A 40 2.28 -22.39 -5.38
CA LYS A 40 3.23 -23.51 -5.37
C LYS A 40 4.01 -23.61 -6.69
N PRO A 41 5.33 -23.87 -6.66
CA PRO A 41 6.07 -24.19 -7.87
C PRO A 41 5.53 -25.45 -8.56
N LYS A 42 5.55 -25.52 -9.90
CA LYS A 42 5.04 -26.71 -10.63
C LYS A 42 5.76 -28.02 -10.26
N ALA A 43 7.00 -27.93 -9.80
CA ALA A 43 7.76 -29.06 -9.26
C ALA A 43 7.11 -29.72 -8.02
N THR A 44 6.11 -29.11 -7.37
CA THR A 44 5.35 -29.78 -6.31
C THR A 44 4.46 -30.91 -6.83
N LEU A 45 4.08 -30.91 -8.12
CA LEU A 45 3.30 -31.99 -8.72
C LEU A 45 4.06 -33.32 -8.76
N THR A 46 5.40 -33.27 -8.80
CA THR A 46 6.26 -34.45 -8.75
C THR A 46 6.63 -34.85 -7.32
N GLY A 47 5.99 -34.25 -6.30
CA GLY A 47 6.18 -34.58 -4.88
C GLY A 47 7.32 -33.83 -4.19
N THR A 48 8.00 -32.91 -4.87
CA THR A 48 9.07 -32.09 -4.28
C THR A 48 8.50 -31.14 -3.23
N ARG A 49 9.18 -31.03 -2.08
CA ARG A 49 8.78 -30.14 -0.97
C ARG A 49 9.65 -28.89 -0.95
N PHE A 50 9.05 -27.77 -0.58
CA PHE A 50 9.70 -26.46 -0.49
C PHE A 50 9.39 -25.82 0.87
N PRO A 51 10.26 -24.95 1.39
CA PRO A 51 9.91 -24.11 2.54
C PRO A 51 8.73 -23.20 2.18
N VAL A 52 7.91 -22.87 3.18
CA VAL A 52 6.68 -22.09 3.00
C VAL A 52 6.85 -20.70 3.62
N LEU A 53 6.56 -19.67 2.83
CA LEU A 53 6.36 -18.31 3.34
C LEU A 53 4.86 -18.09 3.56
N MET A 54 4.50 -17.60 4.73
CA MET A 54 3.11 -17.37 5.11
C MET A 54 2.91 -15.94 5.57
N THR A 55 1.86 -15.30 5.04
CA THR A 55 1.36 -14.02 5.53
C THR A 55 -0.04 -14.21 6.10
N TYR A 56 -0.32 -13.54 7.20
CA TYR A 56 -1.62 -13.55 7.85
C TYR A 56 -2.02 -12.11 8.16
N GLY A 57 -3.24 -11.74 7.82
CA GLY A 57 -3.75 -10.41 8.07
C GLY A 57 -5.27 -10.35 7.98
N PRO A 58 -5.90 -9.41 8.69
CA PRO A 58 -7.36 -9.27 8.72
C PRO A 58 -7.92 -8.58 7.46
N TYR A 59 -7.06 -7.99 6.63
CA TYR A 59 -7.44 -7.05 5.57
C TYR A 59 -7.79 -7.71 4.22
N GLY A 60 -8.21 -8.98 4.25
CA GLY A 60 -8.62 -9.71 3.05
C GLY A 60 -7.44 -10.18 2.21
N LYS A 61 -7.31 -11.50 2.06
CA LYS A 61 -6.23 -12.13 1.27
C LYS A 61 -6.23 -11.77 -0.23
N ASP A 62 -7.37 -11.29 -0.76
CA ASP A 62 -7.58 -11.01 -2.18
C ASP A 62 -7.58 -9.51 -2.51
N VAL A 63 -7.38 -8.63 -1.52
CA VAL A 63 -7.40 -7.17 -1.74
C VAL A 63 -5.99 -6.70 -2.08
N PRO A 64 -5.71 -6.29 -3.33
CA PRO A 64 -4.39 -5.80 -3.69
C PRO A 64 -4.08 -4.50 -2.97
N TYR A 65 -2.84 -4.37 -2.48
CA TYR A 65 -2.41 -3.23 -1.67
C TYR A 65 -2.62 -1.86 -2.35
N LYS A 66 -2.60 -1.81 -3.69
CA LYS A 66 -2.86 -0.60 -4.47
C LYS A 66 -4.17 0.11 -4.06
N GLN A 67 -5.22 -0.64 -3.74
CA GLN A 67 -6.51 -0.08 -3.36
C GLN A 67 -6.46 0.64 -1.99
N TYR A 68 -5.56 0.22 -1.09
CA TYR A 68 -5.38 0.89 0.20
C TYR A 68 -4.51 2.14 0.09
N VAL A 69 -3.58 2.18 -0.86
CA VAL A 69 -2.68 3.33 -1.08
C VAL A 69 -3.48 4.57 -1.50
N GLU A 70 -4.40 4.45 -2.45
CA GLU A 70 -5.20 5.59 -2.94
C GLU A 70 -6.03 6.25 -1.82
N LEU A 71 -6.64 5.43 -0.96
CA LEU A 71 -7.39 5.93 0.21
C LEU A 71 -6.46 6.57 1.26
N SER A 72 -5.29 5.98 1.51
CA SER A 72 -4.34 6.50 2.50
C SER A 72 -3.65 7.79 2.09
N ILE A 73 -3.38 7.99 0.79
CA ILE A 73 -2.78 9.23 0.27
C ILE A 73 -3.81 10.36 0.28
N ALA A 74 -5.06 10.07 -0.10
CA ALA A 74 -6.15 11.05 -0.07
C ALA A 74 -6.44 11.57 1.35
N SER A 75 -6.33 10.70 2.37
CA SER A 75 -6.52 11.12 3.77
C SER A 75 -5.37 11.96 4.30
N VAL A 76 -4.12 11.71 3.89
CA VAL A 76 -2.96 12.54 4.29
C VAL A 76 -2.97 13.91 3.60
N SER A 77 -3.35 13.98 2.31
CA SER A 77 -3.43 15.24 1.57
C SER A 77 -4.47 16.23 2.16
N SER A 78 -5.50 15.73 2.83
CA SER A 78 -6.53 16.57 3.46
C SER A 78 -6.25 16.93 4.93
N ALA A 79 -5.23 16.31 5.55
CA ALA A 79 -4.99 16.38 6.99
C ALA A 79 -3.72 17.15 7.41
N ASN A 80 -2.99 17.79 6.48
CA ASN A 80 -1.84 18.63 6.81
C ASN A 80 -2.23 20.13 6.90
N PRO A 81 -2.63 20.65 8.07
CA PRO A 81 -2.95 22.07 8.26
C PRO A 81 -1.73 23.00 8.12
N VAL A 82 -0.50 22.45 8.11
CA VAL A 82 0.74 23.22 8.01
C VAL A 82 0.93 23.81 6.60
N GLU A 83 0.63 23.04 5.54
CA GLU A 83 0.74 23.53 4.15
C GLU A 83 -0.38 24.51 3.79
N GLN A 84 -1.60 24.29 4.30
CA GLN A 84 -2.71 25.22 4.06
C GLN A 84 -2.49 26.61 4.71
N LYS A 85 -1.76 26.65 5.84
CA LYS A 85 -1.37 27.91 6.48
C LYS A 85 -0.34 28.67 5.65
N ILE A 86 0.67 27.98 5.12
CA ILE A 86 1.71 28.58 4.27
C ILE A 86 1.07 29.18 3.00
N GLN A 87 0.17 28.45 2.34
CA GLN A 87 -0.52 28.95 1.14
C GLN A 87 -1.43 30.17 1.43
N ARG A 88 -2.13 30.19 2.59
CA ARG A 88 -2.97 31.32 3.00
C ARG A 88 -2.14 32.55 3.41
N ASP A 89 -1.01 32.35 4.08
CA ASP A 89 -0.16 33.45 4.55
C ASP A 89 0.62 34.09 3.39
N GLU A 90 0.97 33.33 2.34
CA GLU A 90 1.56 33.86 1.10
C GLU A 90 0.56 34.68 0.27
N LEU A 91 -0.69 34.23 0.16
CA LEU A 91 -1.80 34.98 -0.46
C LEU A 91 -2.13 36.27 0.32
N PHE A 92 -2.00 36.27 1.64
CA PHE A 92 -2.19 37.45 2.46
C PHE A 92 -1.01 38.44 2.34
N ARG A 93 0.22 37.95 2.19
CA ARG A 93 1.41 38.78 1.93
C ARG A 93 1.41 39.41 0.54
N SER A 94 0.94 38.70 -0.50
CA SER A 94 0.90 39.24 -1.86
C SER A 94 -0.17 40.33 -2.07
N GLY A 95 -1.14 40.44 -1.16
CA GLY A 95 -2.19 41.46 -1.19
C GLY A 95 -1.90 42.79 -0.50
N SER A 96 -0.72 42.99 0.12
CA SER A 96 -0.47 44.14 1.02
C SER A 96 0.73 45.04 0.70
N SER A 97 1.33 44.95 -0.49
CA SER A 97 2.38 45.93 -0.87
C SER A 97 2.47 46.15 -2.37
N ALA A 98 1.61 47.00 -2.90
CA ALA A 98 1.83 47.70 -4.15
C ALA A 98 1.83 49.22 -3.89
N SER A 99 2.88 49.71 -3.25
CA SER A 99 3.32 51.09 -3.41
C SER A 99 4.83 51.22 -3.21
N ASN A 100 5.47 51.77 -4.24
CA ASN A 100 6.81 52.34 -4.32
C ASN A 100 8.01 51.46 -4.72
N ARG A 101 8.33 51.65 -6.01
CA ARG A 101 9.59 51.46 -6.74
C ARG A 101 10.82 52.06 -6.04
N ALA A 102 11.97 51.37 -6.14
CA ALA A 102 13.31 51.88 -6.50
C ALA A 102 14.31 50.70 -6.45
N PHE A 103 14.83 50.22 -7.58
CA PHE A 103 16.20 50.46 -8.09
C PHE A 103 17.35 50.12 -7.12
N GLY A 104 18.17 49.12 -7.48
CA GLY A 104 19.62 49.12 -7.17
C GLY A 104 20.23 47.82 -6.61
N VAL A 105 20.96 47.11 -7.49
CA VAL A 105 22.33 46.54 -7.32
C VAL A 105 22.68 45.67 -6.08
N GLY A 106 23.27 44.50 -6.34
CA GLY A 106 24.45 44.05 -5.58
C GLY A 106 24.42 42.67 -4.91
N ASP A 107 25.20 41.76 -5.49
CA ASP A 107 26.13 40.82 -4.85
C ASP A 107 25.69 39.47 -4.22
N SER A 108 26.18 38.44 -4.91
CA SER A 108 26.73 37.13 -4.52
C SER A 108 26.77 36.65 -3.06
N ASN A 109 26.63 35.31 -2.99
CA ASN A 109 27.18 34.34 -2.02
C ASN A 109 26.30 33.91 -0.84
N ALA A 110 25.87 32.64 -0.91
CA ALA A 110 26.05 31.58 0.10
C ALA A 110 25.23 30.37 -0.39
N SER A 111 25.80 29.39 -1.08
CA SER A 111 26.43 28.19 -0.51
C SER A 111 25.68 27.56 0.68
N VAL A 112 25.68 26.22 0.68
CA VAL A 112 25.56 25.28 1.81
C VAL A 112 24.30 24.40 1.76
N LEU A 113 24.58 23.09 1.61
CA LEU A 113 23.79 21.87 1.84
C LEU A 113 23.00 21.32 0.64
N ASP A 114 23.67 20.67 -0.31
CA ASP A 114 23.81 19.20 -0.31
C ASP A 114 23.49 18.52 1.03
N LYS A 115 22.47 17.64 1.06
CA LYS A 115 22.71 16.20 1.25
C LYS A 115 21.53 15.34 0.77
N PRO A 116 21.81 14.07 0.38
CA PRO A 116 20.91 13.18 -0.34
C PRO A 116 20.33 12.04 0.50
N TRP A 117 19.43 11.30 -0.17
CA TRP A 117 18.66 10.10 0.17
C TRP A 117 17.42 10.35 1.02
#